data_AF-A0A972IZL7-F1
#
_entry.id   AF-A0A972IZL7-F1
#
_cell.length_a   1.000
_cell.length_b   1.000
_cell.length_c   1.000
_cell.angle_alpha   90.00
_cell.angle_beta   90.00
_cell.angle_gamma   90.00
#
_symmetry.space_group_name_H-M   'P 1'
#
loop_
_entity.id
_entity.type
_entity.pdbx_description
1 polymer ?
#
loop_
_entity_poly.entity_id
_entity_poly.type
_entity_poly.pdbx_seq_one_letter_code
_entity_poly.pdbx_strand_id
1 'polypeptide(L)'
;MIGKNIHELPCPNIPELLDALDILGNIDSSRAIIPWMASVKKPLPHFHEKAAVVSGTNVIQGIAIALNMHHVSLEGMTGDTNTNLNAKAQTALKLTKEYHLVILHIGGCDEAAHRMNRVEKESFLSRVDEIVLTELLASDHDIEVVSDHGVDPATGRHIGGLQPAFRLYK
;
A
#
# COMPACT_ATOMS: atom_id res chain seq x y z
N MET A 1 -5.42 -4.61 -14.03
CA MET A 1 -4.64 -3.66 -14.85
C MET A 1 -4.22 -4.35 -16.14
N ILE A 2 -4.62 -3.84 -17.30
CA ILE A 2 -3.97 -4.20 -18.58
C ILE A 2 -2.67 -3.40 -18.59
N GLY A 3 -1.52 -4.09 -18.69
CA GLY A 3 -0.22 -3.41 -18.75
C GLY A 3 -0.16 -2.46 -19.94
N LYS A 4 0.50 -1.31 -19.78
CA LYS A 4 0.80 -0.41 -20.90
C LYS A 4 1.83 -1.07 -21.81
N ASN A 5 1.78 -0.76 -23.11
CA ASN A 5 2.83 -1.18 -24.02
C ASN A 5 4.16 -0.50 -23.60
N ILE A 6 5.28 -1.18 -23.78
CA ILE A 6 6.61 -0.66 -23.42
C ILE A 6 6.91 0.69 -24.10
N HIS A 7 6.40 0.91 -25.31
CA HIS A 7 6.55 2.16 -26.05
C HIS A 7 5.70 3.31 -25.47
N GLU A 8 4.74 3.01 -24.59
CA GLU A 8 3.86 3.97 -23.93
C GLU A 8 4.34 4.34 -22.52
N LEU A 9 5.43 3.73 -22.05
CA LEU A 9 6.01 4.05 -20.75
C LEU A 9 6.83 5.35 -20.85
N PRO A 10 6.54 6.36 -20.00
CA PRO A 10 7.37 7.56 -19.95
C PRO A 10 8.78 7.18 -19.48
N CYS A 11 9.75 7.26 -20.38
CA CYS A 11 11.16 6.96 -20.08
C CYS A 11 11.89 8.25 -19.69
N PRO A 12 12.29 8.45 -18.42
CA PRO A 12 13.25 9.48 -18.09
C PRO A 12 14.57 9.23 -18.83
N ASN A 13 15.30 10.30 -19.17
CA ASN A 13 16.54 10.24 -19.94
C ASN A 13 17.71 9.73 -19.07
N ILE A 14 17.61 8.47 -18.63
CA ILE A 14 18.56 7.75 -17.78
C ILE A 14 19.25 6.71 -18.68
N PRO A 15 20.58 6.78 -18.88
CA PRO A 15 21.30 5.91 -19.81
C PRO A 15 21.01 4.41 -19.61
N GLU A 16 20.98 3.94 -18.38
CA GLU A 16 20.73 2.53 -18.04
C GLU A 16 19.31 2.07 -18.40
N LEU A 17 18.35 3.01 -18.41
CA LEU A 17 16.98 2.73 -18.82
C LEU A 17 16.85 2.70 -20.35
N LEU A 18 17.62 3.52 -21.06
CA LEU A 18 17.68 3.49 -22.53
C LEU A 18 18.29 2.17 -23.03
N ASP A 19 19.36 1.69 -22.37
CA ASP A 19 19.96 0.38 -22.67
C ASP A 19 18.96 -0.75 -22.41
N ALA A 20 18.21 -0.68 -21.32
CA ALA A 20 17.16 -1.65 -21.03
C ALA A 20 16.05 -1.63 -22.10
N LEU A 21 15.62 -0.45 -22.57
CA LEU A 21 14.63 -0.31 -23.64
C LEU A 21 15.12 -0.85 -24.98
N ASP A 22 16.39 -0.64 -25.32
CA ASP A 22 17.01 -1.19 -26.54
C ASP A 22 17.08 -2.72 -26.47
N ILE A 23 17.50 -3.28 -25.34
CA ILE A 23 17.45 -4.74 -25.09
C ILE A 23 16.01 -5.24 -25.27
N LEU A 24 15.04 -4.56 -24.66
CA LEU A 24 13.62 -4.96 -24.71
C LEU A 24 13.02 -4.86 -26.12
N GLY A 25 13.41 -3.87 -26.91
CA GLY A 25 12.96 -3.69 -28.30
C GLY A 25 13.53 -4.73 -29.26
N ASN A 26 14.68 -5.34 -28.92
CA ASN A 26 15.37 -6.33 -29.75
C ASN A 26 15.09 -7.80 -29.33
N ILE A 27 14.31 -8.01 -28.27
CA ILE A 27 13.89 -9.35 -27.86
C ILE A 27 12.85 -9.89 -28.86
N ASP A 28 13.10 -11.10 -29.39
CA ASP A 28 12.12 -11.85 -30.19
C ASP A 28 10.83 -12.04 -29.37
N SER A 29 9.78 -11.38 -29.81
CA SER A 29 8.49 -11.22 -29.13
C SER A 29 7.71 -12.52 -28.96
N SER A 30 8.24 -13.65 -29.43
CA SER A 30 7.63 -14.96 -29.19
C SER A 30 7.73 -15.39 -27.72
N ARG A 31 8.88 -15.19 -27.04
CA ARG A 31 9.08 -15.55 -25.61
C ARG A 31 10.23 -14.78 -24.95
N ALA A 32 9.91 -13.96 -23.95
CA ALA A 32 10.89 -13.21 -23.16
C ALA A 32 10.66 -13.36 -21.66
N ILE A 33 11.73 -13.46 -20.87
CA ILE A 33 11.69 -13.28 -19.41
C ILE A 33 12.60 -12.11 -19.08
N ILE A 34 12.01 -11.02 -18.61
CA ILE A 34 12.73 -9.80 -18.25
C ILE A 34 12.61 -9.62 -16.74
N PRO A 35 13.68 -9.85 -15.96
CA PRO A 35 13.67 -9.54 -14.54
C PRO A 35 13.61 -8.02 -14.36
N TRP A 36 12.51 -7.52 -13.79
CA TRP A 36 12.35 -6.11 -13.43
C TRP A 36 12.75 -5.91 -11.96
N MET A 37 13.65 -4.95 -11.70
CA MET A 37 14.05 -4.44 -10.39
C MET A 37 14.79 -5.45 -9.48
N ALA A 38 16.12 -5.44 -9.58
CA ALA A 38 16.99 -6.14 -8.65
C ALA A 38 16.89 -5.51 -7.24
N SER A 39 16.74 -6.36 -6.23
CA SER A 39 16.78 -5.94 -4.82
C SER A 39 17.72 -6.85 -4.03
N VAL A 40 18.25 -6.33 -2.93
CA VAL A 40 19.13 -7.07 -2.01
C VAL A 40 18.48 -7.03 -0.63
N LYS A 41 18.46 -8.15 0.08
CA LYS A 41 17.98 -8.17 1.46
C LYS A 41 18.85 -7.24 2.31
N LYS A 42 18.23 -6.26 2.94
CA LYS A 42 18.86 -5.43 3.98
C LYS A 42 18.39 -5.91 5.34
N PRO A 43 19.29 -6.05 6.34
CA PRO A 43 18.84 -6.23 7.71
C PRO A 43 18.10 -4.97 8.14
N LEU A 44 16.84 -5.13 8.56
CA LEU A 44 16.08 -4.07 9.19
C LEU A 44 16.10 -4.31 10.71
N PRO A 45 16.11 -3.25 11.53
CA PRO A 45 15.97 -3.42 12.97
C PRO A 45 14.62 -4.08 13.28
N HIS A 46 14.61 -4.96 14.27
CA HIS A 46 13.36 -5.51 14.77
C HIS A 46 12.54 -4.41 15.43
N PHE A 47 11.22 -4.51 15.30
CA PHE A 47 10.34 -3.73 16.15
C PHE A 47 10.52 -4.20 17.60
N HIS A 48 10.75 -3.28 18.54
CA HIS A 48 11.05 -3.63 19.93
C HIS A 48 9.88 -4.34 20.63
N GLU A 49 8.65 -4.03 20.21
CA GLU A 49 7.44 -4.61 20.76
C GLU A 49 6.83 -5.66 19.84
N LYS A 50 6.01 -6.54 20.42
CA LYS A 50 5.24 -7.51 19.64
C LYS A 50 4.19 -6.76 18.82
N ALA A 51 4.39 -6.68 17.50
CA ALA A 51 3.55 -5.91 16.60
C ALA A 51 2.94 -6.76 15.48
N ALA A 52 1.79 -6.32 14.97
CA ALA A 52 1.08 -6.95 13.87
C ALA A 52 0.70 -5.96 12.76
N VAL A 53 0.50 -6.47 11.54
CA VAL A 53 0.09 -5.70 10.36
C VAL A 53 -1.07 -6.40 9.66
N VAL A 54 -2.15 -5.66 9.39
CA VAL A 54 -3.27 -6.11 8.54
C VAL A 54 -3.16 -5.39 7.20
N SER A 55 -2.87 -6.12 6.12
CA SER A 55 -2.70 -5.53 4.80
C SER A 55 -2.99 -6.52 3.66
N GLY A 56 -3.65 -6.03 2.62
CA GLY A 56 -3.81 -6.74 1.35
C GLY A 56 -2.69 -6.48 0.34
N THR A 57 -1.76 -5.59 0.66
CA THR A 57 -0.71 -5.12 -0.26
C THR A 57 0.59 -5.87 -0.01
N ASN A 58 1.10 -6.57 -1.03
CA ASN A 58 2.28 -7.45 -0.93
C ASN A 58 3.54 -6.73 -0.41
N VAL A 59 3.78 -5.49 -0.83
CA VAL A 59 4.95 -4.71 -0.37
C VAL A 59 4.90 -4.51 1.15
N ILE A 60 3.73 -4.17 1.68
CA ILE A 60 3.52 -3.96 3.12
C ILE A 60 3.68 -5.27 3.90
N GLN A 61 3.21 -6.39 3.35
CA GLN A 61 3.43 -7.72 3.94
C GLN A 61 4.92 -8.09 3.96
N GLY A 62 5.66 -7.79 2.88
CA GLY A 62 7.10 -7.98 2.81
C GLY A 62 7.86 -7.16 3.84
N ILE A 63 7.47 -5.90 4.07
CA ILE A 63 8.03 -5.05 5.12
C ILE A 63 7.75 -5.65 6.50
N ALA A 64 6.52 -6.10 6.76
CA ALA A 64 6.15 -6.74 8.02
C ALA A 64 7.01 -7.98 8.31
N ILE A 65 7.23 -8.84 7.30
CA ILE A 65 8.12 -10.00 7.40
C ILE A 65 9.57 -9.57 7.70
N ALA A 66 10.07 -8.55 7.00
CA ALA A 66 11.43 -8.05 7.19
C ALA A 66 11.65 -7.43 8.59
N LEU A 67 10.59 -6.89 9.20
CA LEU A 67 10.59 -6.34 10.56
C LEU A 67 10.22 -7.36 11.65
N ASN A 68 9.97 -8.63 11.28
CA ASN A 68 9.52 -9.69 12.18
C ASN A 68 8.18 -9.38 12.90
N MET A 69 7.26 -8.73 12.19
CA MET A 69 5.90 -8.48 12.64
C MET A 69 4.96 -9.63 12.22
N HIS A 70 3.92 -9.89 13.02
CA HIS A 70 2.86 -10.79 12.59
C HIS A 70 2.05 -10.14 11.47
N HIS A 71 1.96 -10.75 10.30
CA HIS A 71 1.19 -10.21 9.18
C HIS A 71 -0.08 -11.02 8.95
N VAL A 72 -1.18 -10.34 8.65
CA VAL A 72 -2.48 -10.96 8.35
C VAL A 72 -3.05 -10.38 7.06
N SER A 73 -3.41 -11.27 6.14
CA SER A 73 -4.19 -10.98 4.94
C SER A 73 -5.21 -12.09 4.74
N LEU A 74 -6.49 -11.75 4.80
CA LEU A 74 -7.59 -12.70 4.62
C LEU A 74 -8.22 -12.52 3.24
N GLU A 75 -9.07 -13.46 2.85
CA GLU A 75 -9.88 -13.34 1.63
C GLU A 75 -10.68 -12.02 1.64
N GLY A 76 -10.68 -11.32 0.51
CA GLY A 76 -11.30 -10.00 0.35
C GLY A 76 -10.44 -8.83 0.82
N MET A 77 -9.26 -9.05 1.41
CA MET A 77 -8.28 -7.97 1.66
C MET A 77 -7.42 -7.75 0.41
N THR A 78 -7.98 -7.06 -0.59
CA THR A 78 -7.38 -6.96 -1.94
C THR A 78 -6.26 -5.95 -2.07
N GLY A 79 -6.17 -5.00 -1.13
CA GLY A 79 -5.26 -3.86 -1.24
C GLY A 79 -5.79 -2.70 -2.09
N ASP A 80 -6.91 -2.88 -2.80
CA ASP A 80 -7.54 -1.90 -3.69
C ASP A 80 -8.90 -1.42 -3.12
N THR A 81 -9.64 -0.59 -3.85
CA THR A 81 -10.91 0.05 -3.43
C THR A 81 -12.05 -0.94 -3.18
N ASN A 82 -11.95 -2.15 -3.75
CA ASN A 82 -12.86 -3.27 -3.50
C ASN A 82 -12.49 -4.10 -2.26
N THR A 83 -11.50 -3.68 -1.46
CA THR A 83 -11.11 -4.39 -0.24
C THR A 83 -12.25 -4.42 0.78
N ASN A 84 -12.34 -5.53 1.54
CA ASN A 84 -13.28 -5.68 2.63
C ASN A 84 -12.82 -4.86 3.86
N LEU A 85 -13.30 -3.63 3.96
CA LEU A 85 -12.97 -2.69 5.04
C LEU A 85 -13.41 -3.20 6.43
N ASN A 86 -14.61 -3.78 6.53
CA ASN A 86 -15.13 -4.38 7.77
C ASN A 86 -14.20 -5.48 8.29
N ALA A 87 -13.85 -6.44 7.43
CA ALA A 87 -12.96 -7.53 7.82
C ALA A 87 -11.60 -7.01 8.30
N LYS A 88 -11.08 -5.94 7.69
CA LYS A 88 -9.81 -5.34 8.09
C LYS A 88 -9.88 -4.66 9.45
N ALA A 89 -10.91 -3.85 9.71
CA ALA A 89 -11.11 -3.20 11.00
C ALA A 89 -11.28 -4.23 12.13
N GLN A 90 -12.15 -5.23 11.93
CA GLN A 90 -12.40 -6.29 12.91
C GLN A 90 -11.15 -7.14 13.18
N THR A 91 -10.37 -7.45 12.14
CA THR A 91 -9.11 -8.18 12.30
C THR A 91 -8.10 -7.37 13.09
N ALA A 92 -7.97 -6.07 12.81
CA ALA A 92 -7.07 -5.18 13.53
C ALA A 92 -7.42 -5.13 15.03
N LEU A 93 -8.70 -4.90 15.38
CA LEU A 93 -9.17 -4.90 16.77
C LEU A 93 -9.06 -6.26 17.47
N LYS A 94 -9.15 -7.36 16.73
CA LYS A 94 -8.89 -8.68 17.31
C LYS A 94 -7.42 -8.84 17.71
N LEU A 95 -6.50 -8.33 16.87
CA LEU A 95 -5.06 -8.42 17.10
C LEU A 95 -4.59 -7.56 18.28
N THR A 96 -5.25 -6.45 18.60
CA THR A 96 -4.87 -5.61 19.76
C THR A 96 -4.96 -6.36 21.10
N LYS A 97 -5.65 -7.51 21.15
CA LYS A 97 -5.70 -8.39 22.34
C LYS A 97 -4.38 -9.13 22.61
N GLU A 98 -3.52 -9.27 21.61
CA GLU A 98 -2.29 -10.07 21.68
C GLU A 98 -1.02 -9.33 21.27
N TYR A 99 -1.16 -8.14 20.68
CA TYR A 99 -0.09 -7.33 20.10
C TYR A 99 -0.18 -5.90 20.62
N HIS A 100 0.97 -5.30 20.97
CA HIS A 100 1.04 -3.96 21.55
C HIS A 100 0.87 -2.87 20.49
N LEU A 101 1.34 -3.14 19.28
CA LEU A 101 1.13 -2.29 18.12
C LEU A 101 0.43 -3.08 17.00
N VAL A 102 -0.64 -2.52 16.46
CA VAL A 102 -1.31 -3.05 15.27
C VAL A 102 -1.35 -1.99 14.19
N ILE A 103 -0.73 -2.26 13.05
CA ILE A 103 -0.80 -1.40 11.87
C ILE A 103 -1.91 -1.91 10.95
N LEU A 104 -2.95 -1.11 10.78
CA LEU A 104 -3.99 -1.35 9.77
C LEU A 104 -3.66 -0.54 8.51
N HIS A 105 -3.17 -1.21 7.47
CA HIS A 105 -2.85 -0.55 6.20
C HIS A 105 -4.09 -0.45 5.31
N ILE A 106 -4.40 0.74 4.78
CA ILE A 106 -5.55 0.99 3.89
C ILE A 106 -5.04 1.59 2.56
N GLY A 107 -4.88 0.76 1.52
CA GLY A 107 -4.24 1.17 0.26
C GLY A 107 -5.17 1.67 -0.86
N GLY A 108 -6.48 1.41 -0.80
CA GLY A 108 -7.36 1.66 -1.94
C GLY A 108 -7.43 3.12 -2.43
N CYS A 109 -7.15 4.10 -1.57
CA CYS A 109 -7.12 5.51 -1.96
C CYS A 109 -5.90 5.87 -2.84
N ASP A 110 -4.81 5.14 -2.71
CA ASP A 110 -3.60 5.24 -3.54
C ASP A 110 -3.89 4.74 -4.96
N GLU A 111 -4.45 3.54 -5.05
CA GLU A 111 -4.85 2.89 -6.31
C GLU A 111 -5.86 3.73 -7.10
N ALA A 112 -6.87 4.29 -6.42
CA ALA A 112 -7.84 5.20 -7.05
C ALA A 112 -7.18 6.48 -7.57
N ALA A 113 -6.20 7.02 -6.83
CA ALA A 113 -5.46 8.20 -7.24
C ALA A 113 -4.58 7.91 -8.46
N HIS A 114 -3.88 6.76 -8.49
CA HIS A 114 -3.10 6.30 -9.64
C HIS A 114 -3.96 6.11 -10.90
N ARG A 115 -5.22 5.70 -10.73
CA ARG A 115 -6.22 5.66 -11.82
C ARG A 115 -6.72 7.04 -12.26
N MET A 116 -6.27 8.12 -11.64
CA MET A 116 -6.74 9.50 -11.83
C MET A 116 -8.26 9.65 -11.64
N ASN A 117 -8.84 8.81 -10.77
CA ASN A 117 -10.26 8.79 -10.51
C ASN A 117 -10.57 9.45 -9.17
N ARG A 118 -10.74 10.78 -9.20
CA ARG A 118 -11.07 11.57 -8.00
C ARG A 118 -12.35 11.07 -7.31
N VAL A 119 -13.39 10.74 -8.07
CA VAL A 119 -14.68 10.28 -7.52
C VAL A 119 -14.52 8.95 -6.79
N GLU A 120 -13.76 8.01 -7.36
CA GLU A 120 -13.47 6.73 -6.70
C GLU A 120 -12.65 6.95 -5.42
N LYS A 121 -11.65 7.83 -5.45
CA LYS A 121 -10.84 8.16 -4.27
C LYS A 121 -11.68 8.76 -3.15
N GLU A 122 -12.52 9.74 -3.47
CA GLU A 122 -13.44 10.38 -2.52
C GLU A 122 -14.42 9.36 -1.93
N SER A 123 -15.07 8.56 -2.78
CA SER A 123 -16.00 7.51 -2.34
C SER A 123 -15.32 6.47 -1.44
N PHE A 124 -14.09 6.06 -1.75
CA PHE A 124 -13.35 5.13 -0.93
C PHE A 124 -12.96 5.72 0.42
N LEU A 125 -12.51 6.98 0.47
CA LEU A 125 -12.20 7.67 1.72
C LEU A 125 -13.45 7.83 2.61
N SER A 126 -14.62 8.16 2.04
CA SER A 126 -15.88 8.19 2.80
C SER A 126 -16.22 6.83 3.39
N ARG A 127 -16.04 5.73 2.65
CA ARG A 127 -16.24 4.38 3.18
C ARG A 127 -15.26 4.02 4.30
N VAL A 128 -14.01 4.49 4.22
CA VAL A 128 -13.02 4.29 5.29
C VAL A 128 -13.44 5.04 6.55
N ASP A 129 -13.92 6.27 6.42
CA ASP A 129 -14.46 7.06 7.54
C ASP A 129 -15.67 6.35 8.19
N GLU A 130 -16.68 6.03 7.39
CA GLU A 130 -17.93 5.42 7.87
C GLU A 130 -17.74 4.03 8.49
N ILE A 131 -16.83 3.21 7.94
CA ILE A 131 -16.68 1.80 8.33
C ILE A 131 -15.49 1.61 9.27
N VAL A 132 -14.29 2.03 8.83
CA VAL A 132 -13.06 1.73 9.58
C VAL A 132 -12.93 2.67 10.76
N LEU A 133 -13.02 3.99 10.55
CA LEU A 133 -12.83 4.93 11.65
C LEU A 133 -13.95 4.82 12.68
N THR A 134 -15.21 4.68 12.27
CA THR A 134 -16.32 4.41 13.22
C THR A 134 -16.02 3.24 14.15
N GLU A 135 -15.58 2.11 13.60
CA GLU A 135 -15.30 0.90 14.38
C GLU A 135 -14.09 1.09 15.31
N LEU A 136 -12.99 1.66 14.81
CA LEU A 136 -11.79 1.90 15.63
C LEU A 136 -12.09 2.89 16.76
N LEU A 137 -12.77 3.99 16.46
CA LEU A 137 -13.09 5.04 17.43
C LEU A 137 -14.08 4.59 18.51
N ALA A 138 -14.82 3.50 18.28
CA ALA A 138 -15.66 2.88 19.30
C ALA A 138 -14.86 2.05 20.33
N SER A 139 -13.59 1.72 20.04
CA SER A 139 -12.71 0.98 20.96
C SER A 139 -12.03 1.89 21.99
N ASP A 140 -11.48 1.31 23.06
CA ASP A 140 -10.71 2.02 24.09
C ASP A 140 -9.20 2.08 23.78
N HIS A 141 -8.83 2.09 22.51
CA HIS A 141 -7.44 2.13 22.07
C HIS A 141 -7.03 3.54 21.65
N ASP A 142 -5.75 3.86 21.86
CA ASP A 142 -5.09 5.00 21.24
C ASP A 142 -4.97 4.77 19.73
N ILE A 143 -5.36 5.78 18.95
CA ILE A 143 -5.44 5.68 17.49
C ILE A 143 -4.63 6.80 16.87
N GLU A 144 -3.69 6.40 16.00
CA GLU A 144 -2.95 7.30 15.13
C GLU A 144 -3.30 7.00 13.67
N VAL A 145 -3.77 8.03 12.97
CA VAL A 145 -4.05 7.97 11.53
C VAL A 145 -3.00 8.79 10.81
N VAL A 146 -2.17 8.12 10.03
CA VAL A 146 -1.09 8.72 9.25
C VAL A 146 -1.14 8.24 7.81
N SER A 147 -0.47 8.97 6.94
CA SER A 147 -0.23 8.58 5.56
C SER A 147 1.27 8.56 5.31
N ASP A 148 1.73 7.53 4.61
CA ASP A 148 3.10 7.35 4.18
C ASP A 148 3.49 8.34 3.07
N HIS A 149 2.59 8.61 2.14
CA HIS A 149 2.74 9.65 1.13
C HIS A 149 1.39 10.08 0.51
N GLY A 150 1.40 11.24 -0.16
CA GLY A 150 0.25 11.69 -0.93
C GLY A 150 0.31 11.19 -2.38
N VAL A 151 -0.84 11.04 -3.03
CA VAL A 151 -0.95 10.84 -4.48
C VAL A 151 -1.99 11.78 -5.04
N ASP A 152 -1.60 12.55 -6.06
CA ASP A 152 -2.48 13.51 -6.69
C ASP A 152 -3.41 12.81 -7.71
N PRO A 153 -4.74 12.80 -7.49
CA PRO A 153 -5.67 12.16 -8.41
C PRO A 153 -5.82 12.92 -9.74
N ALA A 154 -5.27 14.12 -9.91
CA ALA A 154 -5.23 14.80 -11.20
C ALA A 154 -4.10 14.28 -12.10
N THR A 155 -2.97 13.87 -11.51
CA THR A 155 -1.78 13.42 -12.26
C THR A 155 -1.47 11.94 -12.13
N GLY A 156 -2.05 11.26 -11.14
CA GLY A 156 -1.79 9.86 -10.82
C GLY A 156 -0.39 9.62 -10.25
N ARG A 157 0.28 10.67 -9.76
CA ARG A 157 1.67 10.62 -9.29
C ARG A 157 1.75 10.80 -7.79
N HIS A 158 2.75 10.14 -7.20
CA HIS A 158 3.15 10.39 -5.83
C HIS A 158 3.60 11.84 -5.68
N ILE A 159 3.18 12.46 -4.59
CA ILE A 159 3.58 13.81 -4.21
C ILE A 159 4.37 13.73 -2.91
N GLY A 160 5.52 14.40 -2.90
CA GLY A 160 6.29 14.60 -1.68
C GLY A 160 5.67 15.68 -0.79
N GLY A 161 6.15 15.76 0.45
CA GLY A 161 5.74 16.78 1.42
C GLY A 161 5.01 16.21 2.64
N LEU A 162 4.64 17.10 3.55
CA LEU A 162 3.97 16.75 4.80
C LEU A 162 2.58 16.17 4.51
N GLN A 163 2.27 15.05 5.14
CA GLN A 163 0.93 14.46 5.13
C GLN A 163 0.21 14.79 6.44
N PRO A 164 -1.14 14.87 6.42
CA PRO A 164 -1.91 14.96 7.64
C PRO A 164 -1.64 13.78 8.57
N ALA A 165 -1.55 14.08 9.87
CA ALA A 165 -1.48 13.10 10.93
C ALA A 165 -2.50 13.46 12.00
N PHE A 166 -3.30 12.49 12.41
CA PHE A 166 -4.32 12.63 13.44
C PHE A 166 -4.04 11.64 14.55
N ARG A 167 -4.30 12.07 15.78
CA ARG A 167 -3.95 11.32 16.98
C ARG A 167 -5.03 11.52 18.02
N LEU A 168 -5.64 10.41 18.43
CA LEU A 168 -6.66 10.38 19.46
C LEU A 168 -6.18 9.45 20.56
N TYR A 169 -6.04 10.01 21.76
CA TYR A 169 -5.69 9.29 22.96
C TYR A 169 -6.94 9.14 23.84
N LYS A 170 -7.10 7.97 24.46
CA LYS A 170 -8.24 7.69 25.34
C LYS A 170 -7.79 7.37 26.78
#